data_AF-A0A482RCT3-F1
#
_entry.id   AF-A0A482RCT3-F1
#
_cell.length_a   1.000
_cell.length_b   1.000
_cell.length_c   1.000
_cell.angle_alpha   90.00
_cell.angle_beta   90.00
_cell.angle_gamma   90.00
#
_symmetry.space_group_name_H-M   'P 1'
#
loop_
_entity.id
_entity.type
_entity.pdbx_description
1 polymer ?
#
loop_
_entity_poly.entity_id
_entity_poly.type
_entity_poly.pdbx_seq_one_letter_code
_entity_poly.pdbx_strand_id
1 'polypeptide(L)'
;MSSRAWWCRSATALTPMSKWPSALHSMPHPPPRMHCVRAWSVCVWSPCRTYTEAPYEKGFAFVSYLRACVGSDEAFDAWLHTYTSRFAFASISAVDMLECFFDSFPHLRGDWSRDAWIAEEAAEASSWWNTHAPVPEDLNTSSALPALPAEIVGASGKRGLAYRPGFEFMRWLHAPGWPAYYPDLSAAAQLSAPAEALAAAWLNNMAAGVPVAPPASAADFRTWPALQQLHFLDTLVAHVEKAAAAKEALAPYAALVHALDDVYNLSASGNAEIRLRWSQLIAGAVVEDKFSAVVDFLHMTGKLKYQTPVFRALVAAAPNAAGEKAATRLAVSTYATVRETLHPAVQSRIDGVFKGAGIALSA
;
A
#
# COMPACT_ATOMS: atom_id res chain seq x y z
N MET A 1 12.28 -14.65 -30.49
CA MET A 1 10.95 -14.02 -30.31
C MET A 1 10.97 -13.32 -28.97
N SER A 2 11.25 -12.02 -28.98
CA SER A 2 11.66 -11.24 -27.81
C SER A 2 10.66 -10.11 -27.60
N SER A 3 9.99 -10.15 -26.46
CA SER A 3 9.23 -9.04 -25.89
C SER A 3 10.18 -7.87 -25.62
N ARG A 4 9.88 -6.68 -26.15
CA ARG A 4 10.52 -5.43 -25.74
C ARG A 4 9.43 -4.44 -25.33
N ALA A 5 9.51 -4.01 -24.09
CA ALA A 5 8.78 -2.89 -23.55
C ALA A 5 9.09 -1.61 -24.34
N TRP A 6 8.06 -0.87 -24.72
CA TRP A 6 8.17 0.44 -25.36
C TRP A 6 7.31 1.43 -24.58
N TRP A 7 7.97 2.29 -23.82
CA TRP A 7 7.43 3.57 -23.35
C TRP A 7 8.53 4.60 -23.54
N CYS A 8 8.49 5.32 -24.66
CA CYS A 8 9.20 6.58 -24.84
C CYS A 8 8.53 7.31 -26.01
N ARG A 9 7.71 8.33 -25.74
CA ARG A 9 7.41 9.36 -26.74
C ARG A 9 8.12 10.63 -26.34
N SER A 10 8.78 11.18 -27.34
CA SER A 10 9.58 12.38 -27.41
C SER A 10 8.77 13.61 -27.00
N ALA A 11 9.27 14.39 -26.03
CA ALA A 11 8.80 15.74 -25.78
C ALA A 11 9.95 16.72 -26.07
N THR A 12 9.85 17.36 -27.23
CA THR A 12 10.72 18.44 -27.69
C THR A 12 10.28 19.73 -27.00
N ALA A 13 10.91 20.10 -25.89
CA ALA A 13 11.01 21.48 -25.40
C ALA A 13 11.91 21.50 -24.14
N LEU A 14 13.18 21.87 -24.32
CA LEU A 14 14.15 22.02 -23.24
C LEU A 14 13.97 23.40 -22.59
N THR A 15 13.83 23.45 -21.25
CA THR A 15 14.08 24.66 -20.46
C THR A 15 15.34 24.43 -19.60
N PRO A 16 16.28 25.40 -19.45
CA PRO A 16 17.60 25.14 -18.87
C PRO A 16 17.60 24.95 -17.34
N MET A 17 18.53 24.11 -16.86
CA MET A 17 18.74 23.65 -15.48
C MET A 17 19.11 24.71 -14.42
N SER A 18 19.03 26.02 -14.68
CA SER A 18 19.69 27.03 -13.82
C SER A 18 18.89 27.54 -12.61
N LYS A 19 17.73 26.94 -12.25
CA LYS A 19 16.92 27.41 -11.11
C LYS A 19 16.29 26.29 -10.27
N TRP A 20 17.08 25.52 -9.54
CA TRP A 20 16.57 24.59 -8.51
C TRP A 20 17.41 24.69 -7.22
N PRO A 21 16.85 25.15 -6.07
CA PRO A 21 17.55 25.13 -4.79
C PRO A 21 17.54 23.75 -4.11
N SER A 22 18.64 23.49 -3.41
CA SER A 22 18.97 22.32 -2.59
C SER A 22 17.96 22.09 -1.44
N ALA A 23 16.97 21.21 -1.62
CA ALA A 23 16.01 20.86 -0.55
C ALA A 23 15.79 19.33 -0.42
N LEU A 24 16.84 18.54 -0.60
CA LEU A 24 16.79 17.05 -0.48
C LEU A 24 17.36 16.50 0.83
N HIS A 25 17.96 17.33 1.70
CA HIS A 25 18.69 16.85 2.88
C HIS A 25 17.96 17.00 4.23
N SER A 26 16.71 17.48 4.24
CA SER A 26 16.03 17.78 5.50
C SER A 26 14.54 17.44 5.44
N MET A 27 14.17 16.16 5.57
CA MET A 27 12.80 15.80 5.95
C MET A 27 12.77 14.61 6.91
N PRO A 28 12.03 14.70 8.04
CA PRO A 28 11.74 13.57 8.92
C PRO A 28 10.79 12.58 8.22
N HIS A 29 11.01 11.28 8.43
CA HIS A 29 10.30 10.19 7.75
C HIS A 29 8.78 10.16 8.08
N PRO A 30 7.87 10.27 7.10
CA PRO A 30 6.46 9.93 7.28
C PRO A 30 6.21 8.42 7.00
N PRO A 31 5.10 7.82 7.51
CA PRO A 31 4.86 6.37 7.51
C PRO A 31 4.68 5.75 6.11
N PRO A 32 4.89 4.42 5.97
CA PRO A 32 5.29 3.78 4.71
C PRO A 32 4.18 3.54 3.67
N ARG A 33 2.95 4.02 3.88
CA ARG A 33 1.77 3.52 3.13
C ARG A 33 1.43 4.24 1.83
N MET A 34 1.91 5.45 1.55
CA MET A 34 1.64 6.12 0.27
C MET A 34 2.81 7.02 -0.16
N HIS A 35 3.77 6.44 -0.85
CA HIS A 35 4.78 7.20 -1.58
C HIS A 35 4.39 7.29 -3.05
N CYS A 36 4.12 8.51 -3.54
CA CYS A 36 4.11 8.79 -4.97
C CYS A 36 5.57 8.94 -5.42
N VAL A 37 6.07 8.01 -6.23
CA VAL A 37 7.47 8.04 -6.72
C VAL A 37 7.51 8.73 -8.09
N ARG A 38 8.35 9.75 -8.16
CA ARG A 38 8.73 10.58 -9.31
C ARG A 38 9.00 9.78 -10.60
N ALA A 39 8.55 10.28 -11.75
CA ALA A 39 8.96 9.77 -13.06
C ALA A 39 9.19 10.89 -14.09
N TRP A 40 10.30 11.63 -13.97
CA TRP A 40 10.82 12.49 -15.05
C TRP A 40 12.35 12.45 -15.05
N SER A 41 12.92 11.52 -15.83
CA SER A 41 14.28 11.53 -16.42
C SER A 41 14.53 10.16 -17.05
N VAL A 42 14.97 10.15 -18.31
CA VAL A 42 15.26 8.94 -19.12
C VAL A 42 16.48 8.15 -18.60
N CYS A 43 17.08 8.52 -17.47
CA CYS A 43 18.06 7.70 -16.77
C CYS A 43 17.85 7.81 -15.25
N VAL A 44 17.91 6.66 -14.54
CA VAL A 44 18.18 6.44 -13.08
C VAL A 44 17.13 5.62 -12.28
N TRP A 45 15.93 5.31 -12.80
CA TRP A 45 14.99 4.42 -12.06
C TRP A 45 14.39 3.30 -12.93
N SER A 46 14.56 2.05 -12.48
CA SER A 46 13.88 0.89 -13.07
C SER A 46 12.39 0.91 -12.69
N PRO A 47 11.46 0.58 -13.61
CA PRO A 47 10.03 0.47 -13.30
C PRO A 47 9.71 -0.44 -12.11
N CYS A 48 10.58 -1.42 -11.84
CA CYS A 48 10.45 -2.29 -10.66
C CYS A 48 10.65 -1.54 -9.33
N ARG A 49 11.38 -0.42 -9.33
CA ARG A 49 11.63 0.42 -8.15
C ARG A 49 10.49 1.39 -7.86
N THR A 50 9.65 1.69 -8.84
CA THR A 50 8.50 2.60 -8.72
C THR A 50 7.20 1.88 -8.36
N TYR A 51 7.20 0.55 -8.28
CA TYR A 51 6.04 -0.23 -7.84
C TYR A 51 5.71 0.04 -6.37
N THR A 52 4.51 0.58 -6.13
CA THR A 52 3.87 0.80 -4.83
C THR A 52 2.36 0.55 -4.95
N GLU A 53 1.63 0.58 -3.83
CA GLU A 53 0.16 0.47 -3.82
C GLU A 53 -0.54 1.76 -4.31
N ALA A 54 0.20 2.87 -4.46
CA ALA A 54 -0.35 4.18 -4.81
C ALA A 54 -1.23 4.20 -6.08
N PRO A 55 -0.83 3.63 -7.25
CA PRO A 55 -1.70 3.63 -8.43
C PRO A 55 -3.00 2.84 -8.24
N TYR A 56 -3.02 1.85 -7.35
CA TYR A 56 -4.20 1.05 -7.06
C TYR A 56 -5.14 1.80 -6.13
N GLU A 57 -4.65 2.20 -4.95
CA GLU A 57 -5.48 2.83 -3.92
C GLU A 57 -5.93 4.24 -4.32
N LYS A 58 -5.02 5.07 -4.85
CA LYS A 58 -5.35 6.43 -5.30
C LYS A 58 -6.22 6.40 -6.55
N GLY A 59 -5.99 5.44 -7.45
CA GLY A 59 -6.82 5.20 -8.64
C GLY A 59 -8.23 4.77 -8.26
N PHE A 60 -8.37 3.81 -7.35
CA PHE A 60 -9.66 3.37 -6.80
C PHE A 60 -10.43 4.53 -6.16
N ALA A 61 -9.75 5.33 -5.33
CA ALA A 61 -10.35 6.51 -4.70
C ALA A 61 -10.84 7.54 -5.74
N PHE A 62 -10.06 7.79 -6.79
CA PHE A 62 -10.45 8.71 -7.86
C PHE A 62 -11.66 8.20 -8.66
N VAL A 63 -11.67 6.94 -9.05
CA VAL A 63 -12.81 6.34 -9.78
C VAL A 63 -14.06 6.32 -8.89
N SER A 64 -13.91 6.05 -7.59
CA SER A 64 -15.00 6.12 -6.61
C SER A 64 -15.54 7.53 -6.44
N TYR A 65 -14.66 8.54 -6.46
CA TYR A 65 -15.06 9.95 -6.46
C TYR A 65 -15.90 10.30 -7.70
N LEU A 66 -15.50 9.82 -8.89
CA LEU A 66 -16.28 10.04 -10.11
C LEU A 66 -17.66 9.39 -10.03
N ARG A 67 -17.74 8.14 -9.54
CA ARG A 67 -19.01 7.45 -9.27
C ARG A 67 -19.90 8.27 -8.35
N ALA A 68 -19.35 8.75 -7.23
CA ALA A 68 -20.08 9.58 -6.28
C ALA A 68 -20.58 10.91 -6.90
N CYS A 69 -19.81 11.51 -7.81
CA CYS A 69 -20.23 12.73 -8.52
C CYS A 69 -21.31 12.47 -9.59
N VAL A 70 -21.35 11.29 -10.19
CA VAL A 70 -22.42 10.89 -11.12
C VAL A 70 -23.74 10.68 -10.37
N GLY A 71 -23.69 10.12 -9.16
CA GLY A 71 -24.85 9.98 -8.28
C GLY A 71 -25.84 8.86 -8.67
N SER A 72 -25.54 8.08 -9.71
CA SER A 72 -26.27 6.85 -10.09
C SER A 72 -25.28 5.76 -10.47
N ASP A 73 -25.43 4.60 -9.83
CA ASP A 73 -24.60 3.43 -10.09
C ASP A 73 -24.86 2.88 -11.48
N GLU A 74 -26.12 2.87 -11.91
CA GLU A 74 -26.53 2.40 -13.24
C GLU A 74 -25.92 3.26 -14.35
N ALA A 75 -25.93 4.59 -14.16
CA ALA A 75 -25.34 5.52 -15.11
C ALA A 75 -23.81 5.37 -15.15
N PHE A 76 -23.17 5.17 -14.01
CA PHE A 76 -21.72 4.96 -13.92
C PHE A 76 -21.30 3.62 -14.56
N ASP A 77 -22.06 2.55 -14.33
CA ASP A 77 -21.83 1.24 -14.93
C ASP A 77 -22.02 1.27 -16.44
N ALA A 78 -23.03 1.98 -16.93
CA ALA A 78 -23.21 2.23 -18.37
C ALA A 78 -22.02 2.97 -18.98
N TRP A 79 -21.45 3.93 -18.25
CA TRP A 79 -20.21 4.60 -18.66
C TRP A 79 -19.02 3.64 -18.66
N LEU A 80 -18.85 2.77 -17.66
CA LEU A 80 -17.78 1.76 -17.64
C LEU A 80 -17.85 0.81 -18.85
N HIS A 81 -19.06 0.39 -19.23
CA HIS A 81 -19.29 -0.39 -20.46
C HIS A 81 -18.91 0.40 -21.72
N THR A 82 -19.29 1.68 -21.79
CA THR A 82 -18.95 2.55 -22.92
C THR A 82 -17.45 2.77 -23.01
N TYR A 83 -16.79 3.05 -21.89
CA TYR A 83 -15.34 3.25 -21.77
C TYR A 83 -14.56 2.02 -22.23
N THR A 84 -14.90 0.83 -21.71
CA THR A 84 -14.23 -0.42 -22.07
C THR A 84 -14.45 -0.78 -23.54
N SER A 85 -15.64 -0.53 -24.08
CA SER A 85 -15.95 -0.77 -25.50
C SER A 85 -15.23 0.21 -26.42
N ARG A 86 -15.21 1.51 -26.09
CA ARG A 86 -14.57 2.58 -26.87
C ARG A 86 -13.07 2.37 -27.01
N PHE A 87 -12.41 1.89 -25.96
CA PHE A 87 -10.95 1.74 -25.92
C PHE A 87 -10.49 0.28 -26.01
N ALA A 88 -11.37 -0.64 -26.41
CA ALA A 88 -10.98 -2.01 -26.69
C ALA A 88 -9.86 -2.05 -27.73
N PHE A 89 -8.80 -2.81 -27.44
CA PHE A 89 -7.61 -2.95 -28.31
C PHE A 89 -6.80 -1.66 -28.54
N ALA A 90 -7.01 -0.62 -27.73
CA ALA A 90 -6.28 0.64 -27.80
C ALA A 90 -5.35 0.84 -26.60
N SER A 91 -4.38 1.76 -26.74
CA SER A 91 -3.61 2.32 -25.64
C SER A 91 -4.05 3.76 -25.42
N ILE A 92 -4.29 4.14 -24.18
CA ILE A 92 -4.87 5.43 -23.82
C ILE A 92 -4.07 6.14 -22.73
N SER A 93 -4.27 7.44 -22.62
CA SER A 93 -3.79 8.32 -21.56
C SER A 93 -4.91 8.65 -20.57
N ALA A 94 -4.55 9.28 -19.44
CA ALA A 94 -5.55 9.78 -18.49
C ALA A 94 -6.53 10.75 -19.14
N VAL A 95 -6.05 11.62 -20.04
CA VAL A 95 -6.88 12.63 -20.72
C VAL A 95 -7.94 11.98 -21.63
N ASP A 96 -7.62 10.84 -22.26
CA ASP A 96 -8.60 10.08 -23.06
C ASP A 96 -9.76 9.54 -22.21
N MET A 97 -9.45 9.05 -21.01
CA MET A 97 -10.46 8.57 -20.06
C MET A 97 -11.33 9.73 -19.57
N LEU A 98 -10.75 10.89 -19.24
CA LEU A 98 -11.49 12.08 -18.83
C LEU A 98 -12.42 12.60 -19.94
N GLU A 99 -11.94 12.63 -21.18
CA GLU A 99 -12.77 13.02 -22.33
C GLU A 99 -13.97 12.08 -22.50
N CYS A 100 -13.74 10.77 -22.45
CA CYS A 100 -14.81 9.78 -22.51
C CYS A 100 -15.82 9.92 -21.36
N PHE A 101 -15.36 10.26 -20.17
CA PHE A 101 -16.21 10.54 -19.02
C PHE A 101 -17.09 11.77 -19.26
N PHE A 102 -16.51 12.90 -19.68
CA PHE A 102 -17.28 14.12 -19.94
C PHE A 102 -18.19 14.05 -21.16
N ASP A 103 -17.88 13.22 -22.16
CA ASP A 103 -18.79 12.92 -23.26
C ASP A 103 -20.06 12.21 -22.75
N SER A 104 -19.92 11.36 -21.73
CA SER A 104 -21.04 10.61 -21.12
C SER A 104 -21.79 11.42 -20.06
N PHE A 105 -21.11 12.39 -19.42
CA PHE A 105 -21.70 13.29 -18.42
C PHE A 105 -21.44 14.77 -18.75
N PRO A 106 -22.07 15.34 -19.80
CA PRO A 106 -21.77 16.70 -20.26
C PRO A 106 -22.05 17.79 -19.22
N HIS A 107 -23.02 17.56 -18.33
CA HIS A 107 -23.37 18.47 -17.23
C HIS A 107 -22.23 18.66 -16.22
N LEU A 108 -21.25 17.75 -16.17
CA LEU A 108 -20.07 17.84 -15.30
C LEU A 108 -18.86 18.47 -16.01
N ARG A 109 -18.90 18.66 -17.33
CA ARG A 109 -17.75 19.12 -18.14
C ARG A 109 -17.35 20.56 -17.83
N GLY A 110 -18.33 21.46 -17.78
CA GLY A 110 -18.10 22.90 -17.68
C GLY A 110 -17.19 23.40 -18.80
N ASP A 111 -16.11 24.10 -18.44
CA ASP A 111 -15.14 24.67 -19.38
C ASP A 111 -13.99 23.70 -19.73
N TRP A 112 -14.04 22.44 -19.25
CA TRP A 112 -13.00 21.46 -19.51
C TRP A 112 -12.94 21.08 -21.00
N SER A 113 -11.73 21.18 -21.59
CA SER A 113 -11.44 20.66 -22.93
C SER A 113 -10.10 19.93 -22.93
N ARG A 114 -9.98 18.92 -23.81
CA ARG A 114 -8.77 18.12 -23.98
C ARG A 114 -7.54 19.00 -24.25
N ASP A 115 -7.66 19.91 -25.21
CA ASP A 115 -6.54 20.73 -25.67
C ASP A 115 -6.07 21.71 -24.58
N ALA A 116 -7.00 22.35 -23.87
CA ALA A 116 -6.67 23.23 -22.76
C ALA A 116 -6.01 22.44 -21.61
N TRP A 117 -6.56 21.27 -21.28
CA TRP A 117 -6.02 20.42 -20.21
C TRP A 117 -4.57 19.99 -20.48
N ILE A 118 -4.29 19.53 -21.70
CA ILE A 118 -2.93 19.10 -22.10
C ILE A 118 -1.95 20.29 -22.06
N ALA A 119 -2.37 21.47 -22.53
CA ALA A 119 -1.53 22.66 -22.52
C ALA A 119 -1.19 23.12 -21.09
N GLU A 120 -2.13 22.98 -20.16
CA GLU A 120 -1.99 23.43 -18.77
C GLU A 120 -1.32 22.38 -17.87
N GLU A 121 -1.43 21.09 -18.18
CA GLU A 121 -0.88 20.00 -17.37
C GLU A 121 0.62 20.18 -17.12
N ALA A 122 1.39 20.51 -18.15
CA ALA A 122 2.83 20.72 -18.00
C ALA A 122 3.16 21.91 -17.08
N ALA A 123 2.32 22.94 -17.07
CA ALA A 123 2.52 24.15 -16.27
C ALA A 123 2.08 23.95 -14.81
N GLU A 124 0.97 23.25 -14.58
CA GLU A 124 0.38 23.08 -13.25
C GLU A 124 0.89 21.83 -12.52
N ALA A 125 1.30 20.75 -13.21
CA ALA A 125 1.79 19.54 -12.55
C ALA A 125 2.91 19.85 -11.55
N SER A 126 3.80 20.77 -11.91
CA SER A 126 4.94 21.16 -11.06
C SER A 126 4.55 21.85 -9.76
N SER A 127 3.45 22.61 -9.75
CA SER A 127 2.99 23.31 -8.54
C SER A 127 2.41 22.33 -7.52
N TRP A 128 1.72 21.28 -8.00
CA TRP A 128 1.10 20.25 -7.16
C TRP A 128 2.11 19.32 -6.47
N TRP A 129 3.32 19.17 -7.00
CA TRP A 129 4.32 18.25 -6.44
C TRP A 129 4.77 18.59 -5.02
N ASN A 130 4.71 19.87 -4.63
CA ASN A 130 5.07 20.32 -3.29
C ASN A 130 3.85 20.56 -2.39
N THR A 131 2.64 20.32 -2.90
CA THR A 131 1.40 20.52 -2.17
C THR A 131 0.96 19.20 -1.57
N HIS A 132 1.51 18.87 -0.40
CA HIS A 132 1.08 17.68 0.33
C HIS A 132 -0.36 17.83 0.80
N ALA A 133 -1.21 16.86 0.47
CA ALA A 133 -2.52 16.76 1.09
C ALA A 133 -2.33 16.32 2.57
N PRO A 134 -3.04 16.94 3.53
CA PRO A 134 -3.03 16.49 4.92
C PRO A 134 -3.53 15.04 4.98
N VAL A 135 -2.94 14.24 5.86
CA VAL A 135 -3.42 12.88 6.15
C VAL A 135 -4.75 13.03 6.88
N PRO A 136 -5.86 12.42 6.41
CA PRO A 136 -7.09 12.37 7.17
C PRO A 136 -6.85 11.74 8.55
N GLU A 137 -7.34 12.38 9.62
CA GLU A 137 -7.14 11.91 11.00
C GLU A 137 -7.84 10.56 11.26
N ASP A 138 -8.94 10.31 10.56
CA ASP A 138 -9.64 9.02 10.54
C ASP A 138 -10.14 8.72 9.11
N LEU A 139 -9.74 7.54 8.58
CA LEU A 139 -10.12 7.05 7.25
C LEU A 139 -11.53 6.43 7.25
N ASN A 140 -12.06 6.08 8.42
CA ASN A 140 -13.37 5.48 8.63
C ASN A 140 -14.45 6.51 8.99
N THR A 141 -14.07 7.69 9.47
CA THR A 141 -14.99 8.83 9.46
C THR A 141 -15.20 9.23 8.00
N SER A 142 -16.30 8.73 7.42
CA SER A 142 -16.89 9.16 6.16
C SER A 142 -16.41 10.56 5.79
N SER A 143 -15.52 10.65 4.79
CA SER A 143 -15.36 11.90 4.06
C SER A 143 -16.59 12.02 3.18
N ALA A 144 -17.74 12.28 3.83
CA ALA A 144 -19.00 12.50 3.16
C ALA A 144 -18.74 13.54 2.08
N LEU A 145 -18.81 13.11 0.82
CA LEU A 145 -18.47 13.99 -0.28
C LEU A 145 -19.46 15.15 -0.22
N PRO A 146 -19.01 16.42 -0.19
CA PRO A 146 -19.93 17.53 -0.17
C PRO A 146 -20.85 17.41 -1.40
N ALA A 147 -22.13 17.72 -1.24
CA ALA A 147 -23.05 17.75 -2.37
C ALA A 147 -22.49 18.63 -3.49
N LEU A 148 -22.70 18.22 -4.74
CA LEU A 148 -22.27 19.04 -5.86
C LEU A 148 -23.02 20.38 -5.83
N PRO A 149 -22.31 21.52 -5.88
CA PRO A 149 -22.96 22.81 -5.99
C PRO A 149 -23.71 22.90 -7.33
N ALA A 150 -24.72 23.76 -7.40
CA ALA A 150 -25.48 24.01 -8.63
C ALA A 150 -24.58 24.46 -9.80
N GLU A 151 -23.50 25.17 -9.49
CA GLU A 151 -22.42 25.49 -10.42
C GLU A 151 -21.07 25.19 -9.76
N ILE A 152 -20.23 24.41 -10.45
CA ILE A 152 -18.89 24.07 -9.99
C ILE A 152 -17.93 25.11 -10.58
N VAL A 153 -17.42 26.03 -9.76
CA VAL A 153 -16.46 27.07 -10.17
C VAL A 153 -15.17 26.90 -9.37
N GLY A 154 -14.05 26.74 -10.07
CA GLY A 154 -12.71 26.65 -9.49
C GLY A 154 -12.14 28.01 -9.08
N ALA A 155 -11.03 27.99 -8.34
CA ALA A 155 -10.36 29.21 -7.87
C ALA A 155 -9.89 30.15 -9.01
N SER A 156 -9.64 29.60 -10.20
CA SER A 156 -9.28 30.34 -11.42
C SER A 156 -10.50 30.87 -12.20
N GLY A 157 -11.73 30.64 -11.71
CA GLY A 157 -12.97 30.99 -12.41
C GLY A 157 -13.44 29.96 -13.44
N LYS A 158 -12.66 28.90 -13.71
CA LYS A 158 -13.04 27.83 -14.62
C LYS A 158 -14.15 26.96 -14.04
N ARG A 159 -15.07 26.53 -14.88
CA ARG A 159 -16.24 25.74 -14.46
C ARG A 159 -16.09 24.27 -14.78
N GLY A 160 -16.79 23.44 -14.00
CA GLY A 160 -16.87 22.00 -14.21
C GLY A 160 -16.09 21.17 -13.19
N LEU A 161 -16.37 19.87 -13.18
CA LEU A 161 -15.92 18.95 -12.15
C LEU A 161 -14.39 18.86 -12.03
N ALA A 162 -13.68 19.02 -13.16
CA ALA A 162 -12.22 18.98 -13.20
C ALA A 162 -11.55 20.07 -12.34
N TYR A 163 -12.24 21.19 -12.12
CA TYR A 163 -11.74 22.37 -11.40
C TYR A 163 -12.40 22.56 -10.03
N ARG A 164 -13.12 21.56 -9.52
CA ARG A 164 -13.80 21.62 -8.23
C ARG A 164 -12.78 21.93 -7.11
N PRO A 165 -12.95 23.03 -6.36
CA PRO A 165 -12.04 23.39 -5.27
C PRO A 165 -11.83 22.23 -4.29
N GLY A 166 -10.57 21.87 -4.06
CA GLY A 166 -10.17 20.78 -3.17
C GLY A 166 -10.17 19.38 -3.80
N PHE A 167 -10.81 19.21 -4.97
CA PHE A 167 -10.94 17.94 -5.69
C PHE A 167 -10.47 18.05 -7.15
N GLU A 168 -9.56 18.98 -7.42
CA GLU A 168 -9.07 19.29 -8.77
C GLU A 168 -8.39 18.07 -9.40
N PHE A 169 -8.69 17.75 -10.65
CA PHE A 169 -8.14 16.54 -11.28
C PHE A 169 -6.60 16.60 -11.41
N MET A 170 -6.02 17.80 -11.58
CA MET A 170 -4.56 17.97 -11.56
C MET A 170 -3.96 17.57 -10.21
N ARG A 171 -4.64 17.90 -9.10
CA ARG A 171 -4.22 17.47 -7.76
C ARG A 171 -4.29 15.95 -7.62
N TRP A 172 -5.35 15.32 -8.12
CA TRP A 172 -5.48 13.86 -8.12
C TRP A 172 -4.35 13.16 -8.89
N LEU A 173 -3.96 13.68 -10.04
CA LEU A 173 -2.91 13.07 -10.86
C LEU A 173 -1.50 13.35 -10.32
N HIS A 174 -1.24 14.57 -9.86
CA HIS A 174 0.14 15.05 -9.64
C HIS A 174 0.53 15.25 -8.17
N ALA A 175 -0.42 15.52 -7.26
CA ALA A 175 -0.06 15.79 -5.87
C ALA A 175 0.35 14.51 -5.11
N PRO A 176 1.45 14.52 -4.33
CA PRO A 176 1.82 13.39 -3.48
C PRO A 176 0.95 13.31 -2.22
N GLY A 177 0.89 12.11 -1.63
CA GLY A 177 0.16 11.85 -0.38
C GLY A 177 -1.23 11.25 -0.61
N TRP A 178 -2.09 11.42 0.40
CA TRP A 178 -3.44 10.85 0.40
C TRP A 178 -4.35 11.52 -0.65
N PRO A 179 -5.29 10.77 -1.25
CA PRO A 179 -6.32 11.34 -2.09
C PRO A 179 -7.21 12.33 -1.33
N ALA A 180 -7.83 13.27 -2.05
CA ALA A 180 -8.73 14.26 -1.46
C ALA A 180 -10.09 13.68 -1.03
N TYR A 181 -10.46 12.53 -1.58
CA TYR A 181 -11.66 11.78 -1.24
C TYR A 181 -11.29 10.31 -1.06
N TYR A 182 -11.97 9.63 -0.16
CA TYR A 182 -11.94 8.18 -0.04
C TYR A 182 -13.36 7.67 0.15
N PRO A 183 -13.79 6.59 -0.52
CA PRO A 183 -15.15 6.09 -0.40
C PRO A 183 -15.45 5.61 1.02
N ASP A 184 -16.75 5.63 1.38
CA ASP A 184 -17.20 5.08 2.65
C ASP A 184 -16.87 3.59 2.75
N LEU A 185 -16.10 3.23 3.77
CA LEU A 185 -15.70 1.86 4.09
C LEU A 185 -16.44 1.31 5.31
N SER A 186 -17.55 1.92 5.75
CA SER A 186 -18.33 1.45 6.90
C SER A 186 -18.72 -0.04 6.82
N ALA A 187 -19.01 -0.56 5.63
CA ALA A 187 -19.25 -1.99 5.42
C ALA A 187 -18.01 -2.86 5.71
N ALA A 188 -16.81 -2.36 5.42
CA ALA A 188 -15.57 -3.03 5.77
C ALA A 188 -15.39 -3.11 7.29
N ALA A 189 -15.75 -2.05 8.03
CA ALA A 189 -15.69 -2.04 9.49
C ALA A 189 -16.60 -3.10 10.12
N GLN A 190 -17.79 -3.35 9.55
CA GLN A 190 -18.68 -4.42 10.02
C GLN A 190 -18.07 -5.82 9.79
N LEU A 191 -17.40 -6.02 8.65
CA LEU A 191 -16.75 -7.28 8.31
C LEU A 191 -15.45 -7.51 9.11
N SER A 192 -14.76 -6.43 9.51
CA SER A 192 -13.50 -6.50 10.26
C SER A 192 -13.70 -6.59 11.77
N ALA A 193 -14.83 -6.06 12.30
CA ALA A 193 -15.11 -6.01 13.73
C ALA A 193 -14.95 -7.34 14.48
N PRO A 194 -15.41 -8.52 13.97
CA PRO A 194 -15.21 -9.77 14.70
C PRO A 194 -13.73 -10.20 14.75
N ALA A 195 -12.95 -9.89 13.70
CA ALA A 195 -11.52 -10.15 13.67
C ALA A 195 -10.76 -9.26 14.67
N GLU A 196 -11.13 -7.98 14.75
CA GLU A 196 -10.57 -7.02 15.72
C GLU A 196 -10.93 -7.41 17.15
N ALA A 197 -12.18 -7.81 17.40
CA ALA A 197 -12.63 -8.25 18.71
C ALA A 197 -11.89 -9.51 19.18
N LEU A 198 -11.67 -10.48 18.29
CA LEU A 198 -10.90 -11.68 18.62
C LEU A 198 -9.42 -11.35 18.86
N ALA A 199 -8.81 -10.49 18.04
CA ALA A 199 -7.44 -10.03 18.26
C ALA A 199 -7.29 -9.33 19.62
N ALA A 200 -8.21 -8.44 19.96
CA ALA A 200 -8.24 -7.78 21.26
C ALA A 200 -8.40 -8.79 22.41
N ALA A 201 -9.25 -9.80 22.26
CA ALA A 201 -9.42 -10.85 23.28
C ALA A 201 -8.13 -11.66 23.49
N TRP A 202 -7.42 -12.02 22.41
CA TRP A 202 -6.12 -12.68 22.51
C TRP A 202 -5.06 -11.80 23.20
N LEU A 203 -5.00 -10.52 22.85
CA LEU A 203 -4.07 -9.57 23.48
C LEU A 203 -4.40 -9.32 24.96
N ASN A 204 -5.67 -9.26 25.33
CA ASN A 204 -6.11 -9.14 26.72
C ASN A 204 -5.72 -10.39 27.54
N ASN A 205 -5.93 -11.59 26.98
CA ASN A 205 -5.51 -12.83 27.64
C ASN A 205 -3.98 -12.92 27.78
N MET A 206 -3.24 -12.45 26.78
CA MET A 206 -1.78 -12.34 26.85
C MET A 206 -1.33 -11.38 27.96
N ALA A 207 -2.03 -10.25 28.12
CA ALA A 207 -1.74 -9.28 29.18
C ALA A 207 -2.13 -9.82 30.58
N ALA A 208 -3.08 -10.74 30.67
CA ALA A 208 -3.50 -11.35 31.93
C ALA A 208 -2.47 -12.34 32.51
N GLY A 209 -1.66 -12.97 31.65
CA GLY A 209 -0.54 -13.80 32.08
C GLY A 209 -0.19 -14.94 31.13
N VAL A 210 0.81 -15.73 31.53
CA VAL A 210 1.28 -16.93 30.83
C VAL A 210 0.92 -18.16 31.67
N PRO A 211 0.35 -19.23 31.09
CA PRO A 211 0.08 -19.45 29.66
C PRO A 211 -1.06 -18.57 29.12
N VAL A 212 -0.94 -18.16 27.87
CA VAL A 212 -1.99 -17.38 27.19
C VAL A 212 -3.15 -18.30 26.86
N ALA A 213 -4.26 -18.17 27.58
CA ALA A 213 -5.45 -18.99 27.35
C ALA A 213 -6.19 -18.55 26.07
N PRO A 214 -6.75 -19.49 25.27
CA PRO A 214 -7.58 -19.12 24.13
C PRO A 214 -8.86 -18.41 24.61
N PRO A 215 -9.27 -17.32 23.95
CA PRO A 215 -10.57 -16.71 24.20
C PRO A 215 -11.70 -17.64 23.77
N ALA A 216 -12.89 -17.45 24.35
CA ALA A 216 -14.06 -18.29 24.05
C ALA A 216 -14.43 -18.31 22.55
N SER A 217 -14.20 -17.20 21.84
CA SER A 217 -14.45 -17.04 20.40
C SER A 217 -13.31 -17.55 19.51
N ALA A 218 -12.28 -18.22 20.05
CA ALA A 218 -11.16 -18.70 19.23
C ALA A 218 -11.60 -19.64 18.10
N ALA A 219 -12.63 -20.46 18.31
CA ALA A 219 -13.13 -21.38 17.29
C ALA A 219 -13.64 -20.66 16.02
N ASP A 220 -14.06 -19.39 16.14
CA ASP A 220 -14.62 -18.60 15.04
C ASP A 220 -13.59 -18.36 13.93
N PHE A 221 -12.30 -18.29 14.26
CA PHE A 221 -11.23 -18.04 13.28
C PHE A 221 -11.31 -18.98 12.06
N ARG A 222 -11.61 -20.26 12.29
CA ARG A 222 -11.65 -21.28 11.22
C ARG A 222 -12.90 -21.19 10.34
N THR A 223 -13.96 -20.55 10.83
CA THR A 223 -15.22 -20.40 10.09
C THR A 223 -15.23 -19.18 9.18
N TRP A 224 -14.29 -18.25 9.40
CA TRP A 224 -14.23 -16.99 8.68
C TRP A 224 -13.76 -17.13 7.23
N PRO A 225 -14.22 -16.24 6.34
CA PRO A 225 -13.60 -16.02 5.04
C PRO A 225 -12.12 -15.66 5.18
N ALA A 226 -11.32 -16.00 4.17
CA ALA A 226 -9.87 -15.81 4.21
C ALA A 226 -9.47 -14.36 4.55
N LEU A 227 -10.09 -13.35 3.93
CA LEU A 227 -9.74 -11.94 4.18
C LEU A 227 -9.92 -11.52 5.64
N GLN A 228 -10.92 -12.07 6.34
CA GLN A 228 -11.15 -11.79 7.74
C GLN A 228 -10.09 -12.47 8.64
N GLN A 229 -9.68 -13.70 8.31
CA GLN A 229 -8.53 -14.35 8.96
C GLN A 229 -7.23 -13.56 8.75
N LEU A 230 -7.03 -13.03 7.54
CA LEU A 230 -5.86 -12.19 7.24
C LEU A 230 -5.87 -10.89 8.05
N HIS A 231 -7.03 -10.22 8.17
CA HIS A 231 -7.17 -8.99 8.96
C HIS A 231 -6.87 -9.22 10.45
N PHE A 232 -7.34 -10.33 11.00
CA PHE A 232 -7.00 -10.75 12.37
C PHE A 232 -5.48 -10.85 12.57
N LEU A 233 -4.78 -11.54 11.67
CA LEU A 233 -3.33 -11.67 11.74
C LEU A 233 -2.61 -10.33 11.49
N ASP A 234 -3.10 -9.50 10.58
CA ASP A 234 -2.55 -8.16 10.32
C ASP A 234 -2.65 -7.27 11.57
N THR A 235 -3.74 -7.39 12.34
CA THR A 235 -3.93 -6.66 13.60
C THR A 235 -2.91 -7.08 14.65
N LEU A 236 -2.65 -8.38 14.77
CA LEU A 236 -1.63 -8.89 15.68
C LEU A 236 -0.22 -8.46 15.25
N VAL A 237 0.12 -8.57 13.97
CA VAL A 237 1.42 -8.10 13.43
C VAL A 237 1.64 -6.62 13.74
N ALA A 238 0.64 -5.77 13.46
CA ALA A 238 0.73 -4.33 13.74
C ALA A 238 0.93 -4.05 15.24
N HIS A 239 0.30 -4.85 16.12
CA HIS A 239 0.46 -4.72 17.55
C HIS A 239 1.89 -5.07 18.01
N VAL A 240 2.47 -6.16 17.48
CA VAL A 240 3.86 -6.55 17.78
C VAL A 240 4.85 -5.53 17.24
N GLU A 241 4.65 -5.02 16.03
CA GLU A 241 5.50 -3.97 15.45
C GLU A 241 5.48 -2.70 16.32
N LYS A 242 4.31 -2.30 16.80
CA LYS A 242 4.15 -1.15 17.70
C LYS A 242 4.87 -1.36 19.03
N ALA A 243 4.70 -2.54 19.63
CA ALA A 243 5.36 -2.89 20.89
C ALA A 243 6.89 -2.94 20.75
N ALA A 244 7.39 -3.51 19.64
CA ALA A 244 8.82 -3.54 19.33
C ALA A 244 9.40 -2.13 19.14
N ALA A 245 8.68 -1.24 18.43
CA ALA A 245 9.07 0.16 18.27
C ALA A 245 9.08 0.92 19.61
N ALA A 246 8.15 0.60 20.51
CA ALA A 246 8.09 1.13 21.87
C ALA A 246 9.11 0.48 22.83
N LYS A 247 9.88 -0.52 22.37
CA LYS A 247 10.86 -1.30 23.17
C LYS A 247 10.20 -2.00 24.37
N GLU A 248 8.96 -2.41 24.21
CA GLU A 248 8.25 -3.21 25.21
C GLU A 248 8.81 -4.64 25.29
N ALA A 249 8.51 -5.35 26.38
CA ALA A 249 8.92 -6.73 26.55
C ALA A 249 8.21 -7.63 25.53
N LEU A 250 8.97 -8.40 24.74
CA LEU A 250 8.43 -9.29 23.71
C LEU A 250 8.07 -10.69 24.20
N ALA A 251 8.47 -11.06 25.43
CA ALA A 251 8.17 -12.38 26.01
C ALA A 251 6.67 -12.75 26.04
N PRO A 252 5.72 -11.83 26.35
CA PRO A 252 4.29 -12.12 26.25
C PRO A 252 3.86 -12.45 24.82
N TYR A 253 4.43 -11.78 23.81
CA TYR A 253 4.13 -12.03 22.40
C TYR A 253 4.67 -13.38 21.93
N ALA A 254 5.83 -13.81 22.44
CA ALA A 254 6.32 -15.16 22.20
C ALA A 254 5.33 -16.22 22.74
N ALA A 255 4.84 -16.04 23.96
CA ALA A 255 3.80 -16.91 24.53
C ALA A 255 2.49 -16.89 23.73
N LEU A 256 2.09 -15.71 23.22
CA LEU A 256 0.94 -15.57 22.32
C LEU A 256 1.14 -16.35 21.02
N VAL A 257 2.31 -16.28 20.40
CA VAL A 257 2.63 -17.05 19.18
C VAL A 257 2.50 -18.56 19.45
N HIS A 258 3.00 -19.08 20.58
CA HIS A 258 2.79 -20.49 20.89
C HIS A 258 1.30 -20.86 21.00
N ALA A 259 0.54 -20.08 21.77
CA ALA A 259 -0.88 -20.36 21.96
C ALA A 259 -1.70 -20.25 20.65
N LEU A 260 -1.37 -19.30 19.78
CA LEU A 260 -2.01 -19.17 18.47
C LEU A 260 -1.70 -20.39 17.58
N ASP A 261 -0.46 -20.88 17.59
CA ASP A 261 -0.10 -22.04 16.77
C ASP A 261 -0.73 -23.34 17.31
N ASP A 262 -0.81 -23.50 18.63
CA ASP A 262 -1.46 -24.66 19.25
C ASP A 262 -2.95 -24.72 18.91
N VAL A 263 -3.61 -23.57 18.82
CA VAL A 263 -5.06 -23.50 18.54
C VAL A 263 -5.36 -23.51 17.04
N TYR A 264 -4.56 -22.82 16.22
CA TYR A 264 -4.87 -22.61 14.81
C TYR A 264 -3.97 -23.38 13.83
N ASN A 265 -2.86 -23.95 14.29
CA ASN A 265 -1.88 -24.66 13.47
C ASN A 265 -1.40 -23.83 12.26
N LEU A 266 -1.03 -22.56 12.53
CA LEU A 266 -0.70 -21.57 11.51
C LEU A 266 0.62 -21.89 10.81
N SER A 267 1.58 -22.49 11.52
CA SER A 267 2.86 -22.93 10.96
C SER A 267 2.69 -23.96 9.83
N ALA A 268 1.67 -24.80 9.91
CA ALA A 268 1.35 -25.82 8.91
C ALA A 268 0.28 -25.38 7.88
N SER A 269 -0.12 -24.10 7.88
CA SER A 269 -1.17 -23.60 6.99
C SER A 269 -0.78 -23.75 5.52
N GLY A 270 -1.68 -24.30 4.69
CA GLY A 270 -1.51 -24.34 3.24
C GLY A 270 -1.69 -22.98 2.55
N ASN A 271 -2.17 -21.96 3.27
CA ASN A 271 -2.42 -20.63 2.72
C ASN A 271 -1.17 -19.73 2.85
N ALA A 272 -0.59 -19.36 1.71
CA ALA A 272 0.60 -18.50 1.67
C ALA A 272 0.38 -17.10 2.27
N GLU A 273 -0.82 -16.53 2.20
CA GLU A 273 -1.13 -15.23 2.80
C GLU A 273 -1.19 -15.29 4.33
N ILE A 274 -1.61 -16.43 4.88
CA ILE A 274 -1.55 -16.70 6.32
C ILE A 274 -0.09 -16.90 6.74
N ARG A 275 0.67 -17.75 6.03
CA ARG A 275 2.09 -18.00 6.33
C ARG A 275 2.95 -16.75 6.23
N LEU A 276 2.62 -15.81 5.34
CA LEU A 276 3.24 -14.49 5.28
C LEU A 276 3.15 -13.75 6.61
N ARG A 277 1.91 -13.52 7.08
CA ARG A 277 1.64 -12.75 8.30
C ARG A 277 2.14 -13.49 9.54
N TRP A 278 1.99 -14.82 9.53
CA TRP A 278 2.53 -15.69 10.56
C TRP A 278 4.05 -15.56 10.68
N SER A 279 4.76 -15.54 9.54
CA SER A 279 6.21 -15.34 9.52
C SER A 279 6.63 -13.96 10.05
N GLN A 280 5.86 -12.91 9.73
CA GLN A 280 6.08 -11.57 10.27
C GLN A 280 5.85 -11.53 11.79
N LEU A 281 4.83 -12.25 12.28
CA LEU A 281 4.52 -12.33 13.71
C LEU A 281 5.62 -13.08 14.48
N ILE A 282 6.08 -14.24 13.98
CA ILE A 282 7.21 -14.99 14.54
C ILE A 282 8.48 -14.13 14.58
N ALA A 283 8.77 -13.42 13.48
CA ALA A 283 9.94 -12.55 13.38
C ALA A 283 9.86 -11.37 14.34
N GLY A 284 8.71 -10.68 14.39
CA GLY A 284 8.49 -9.51 15.25
C GLY A 284 8.51 -9.85 16.74
N ALA A 285 7.98 -11.02 17.12
CA ALA A 285 8.00 -11.52 18.50
C ALA A 285 9.30 -12.29 18.86
N VAL A 286 10.20 -12.49 17.90
CA VAL A 286 11.51 -13.16 18.07
C VAL A 286 11.37 -14.59 18.64
N VAL A 287 10.49 -15.40 18.04
CA VAL A 287 10.19 -16.76 18.52
C VAL A 287 11.09 -17.79 17.83
N GLU A 288 12.27 -18.02 18.44
CA GLU A 288 13.39 -18.74 17.82
C GLU A 288 13.09 -20.21 17.48
N ASP A 289 12.35 -20.92 18.34
CA ASP A 289 11.97 -22.33 18.11
C ASP A 289 10.96 -22.51 16.96
N LYS A 290 10.30 -21.41 16.55
CA LYS A 290 9.39 -21.37 15.38
C LYS A 290 10.07 -20.84 14.12
N PHE A 291 11.36 -20.49 14.15
CA PHE A 291 12.07 -19.98 12.96
C PHE A 291 12.11 -20.96 11.79
N SER A 292 12.07 -22.28 12.04
CA SER A 292 11.96 -23.29 10.98
C SER A 292 10.76 -23.05 10.07
N ALA A 293 9.60 -22.67 10.63
CA ALA A 293 8.39 -22.39 9.84
C ALA A 293 8.56 -21.18 8.90
N VAL A 294 9.35 -20.18 9.32
CA VAL A 294 9.70 -18.99 8.52
C VAL A 294 10.65 -19.38 7.39
N VAL A 295 11.69 -20.17 7.71
CA VAL A 295 12.66 -20.68 6.72
C VAL A 295 11.95 -21.51 5.66
N ASP A 296 11.09 -22.44 6.07
CA ASP A 296 10.31 -23.29 5.16
C ASP A 296 9.44 -22.45 4.23
N PHE A 297 8.83 -21.38 4.75
CA PHE A 297 8.01 -20.48 3.94
C PHE A 297 8.86 -19.74 2.90
N LEU A 298 10.02 -19.22 3.30
CA LEU A 298 10.95 -18.52 2.41
C LEU A 298 11.55 -19.43 1.32
N HIS A 299 11.71 -20.73 1.58
CA HIS A 299 12.14 -21.70 0.56
C HIS A 299 11.01 -22.07 -0.42
N MET A 300 9.74 -22.00 0.02
CA MET A 300 8.60 -22.43 -0.79
C MET A 300 8.20 -21.44 -1.89
N THR A 301 8.52 -20.14 -1.75
CA THR A 301 8.02 -19.10 -2.66
C THR A 301 9.08 -18.10 -3.10
N GLY A 302 9.19 -17.81 -4.40
CA GLY A 302 10.04 -16.72 -4.90
C GLY A 302 9.35 -15.36 -5.07
N LYS A 303 8.08 -15.19 -4.67
CA LYS A 303 7.32 -13.95 -4.94
C LYS A 303 7.80 -12.76 -4.10
N LEU A 304 7.99 -11.62 -4.77
CA LEU A 304 8.38 -10.34 -4.13
C LEU A 304 7.44 -9.96 -2.97
N LYS A 305 6.13 -10.18 -3.16
CA LYS A 305 5.06 -9.93 -2.18
C LYS A 305 5.31 -10.62 -0.83
N TYR A 306 5.96 -11.78 -0.83
CA TYR A 306 6.18 -12.57 0.37
C TYR A 306 7.60 -12.41 0.90
N GLN A 307 8.59 -12.49 0.01
CA GLN A 307 10.00 -12.40 0.34
C GLN A 307 10.36 -11.07 1.02
N THR A 308 9.93 -9.95 0.42
CA THR A 308 10.36 -8.62 0.87
C THR A 308 9.83 -8.27 2.27
N PRO A 309 8.54 -8.45 2.61
CA PRO A 309 8.05 -8.15 3.95
C PRO A 309 8.65 -9.04 5.04
N VAL A 310 8.85 -10.34 4.78
CA VAL A 310 9.44 -11.25 5.79
C VAL A 310 10.91 -10.90 6.06
N PHE A 311 11.72 -10.66 5.02
CA PHE A 311 13.11 -10.22 5.24
C PHE A 311 13.18 -8.86 5.95
N ARG A 312 12.27 -7.93 5.66
CA ARG A 312 12.18 -6.67 6.41
C ARG A 312 11.87 -6.90 7.88
N ALA A 313 10.89 -7.76 8.18
CA ALA A 313 10.52 -8.09 9.56
C ALA A 313 11.71 -8.72 10.31
N LEU A 314 12.41 -9.68 9.72
CA LEU A 314 13.57 -10.34 10.34
C LEU A 314 14.76 -9.39 10.57
N VAL A 315 14.99 -8.45 9.65
CA VAL A 315 16.07 -7.45 9.76
C VAL A 315 15.72 -6.37 10.79
N ALA A 316 14.44 -5.99 10.90
CA ALA A 316 13.97 -4.97 11.83
C ALA A 316 13.69 -5.52 13.24
N ALA A 317 13.61 -6.84 13.41
CA ALA A 317 13.32 -7.49 14.67
C ALA A 317 14.27 -7.07 15.80
N ALA A 318 13.73 -6.98 17.01
CA ALA A 318 14.50 -6.65 18.21
C ALA A 318 15.50 -7.78 18.56
N PRO A 319 16.55 -7.48 19.35
CA PRO A 319 17.37 -8.53 19.94
C PRO A 319 16.56 -9.46 20.85
N ASN A 320 16.99 -10.71 20.97
CA ASN A 320 16.42 -11.67 21.91
C ASN A 320 16.78 -11.33 23.37
N ALA A 321 16.32 -12.15 24.33
CA ALA A 321 16.59 -11.95 25.75
C ALA A 321 18.10 -11.96 26.11
N ALA A 322 18.94 -12.60 25.29
CA ALA A 322 20.39 -12.60 25.44
C ALA A 322 21.08 -11.38 24.77
N GLY A 323 20.31 -10.46 24.18
CA GLY A 323 20.83 -9.29 23.47
C GLY A 323 21.33 -9.60 22.05
N GLU A 324 21.05 -10.79 21.52
CA GLU A 324 21.48 -11.22 20.20
C GLU A 324 20.44 -10.92 19.12
N LYS A 325 20.90 -10.53 17.92
CA LYS A 325 20.02 -10.35 16.76
C LYS A 325 19.72 -11.68 16.06
N ALA A 326 19.08 -12.61 16.76
CA ALA A 326 18.78 -13.96 16.27
C ALA A 326 18.00 -13.97 14.94
N ALA A 327 16.94 -13.17 14.84
CA ALA A 327 16.15 -13.04 13.60
C ALA A 327 16.97 -12.46 12.44
N THR A 328 17.88 -11.52 12.70
CA THR A 328 18.77 -10.99 11.66
C THR A 328 19.78 -12.05 11.19
N ARG A 329 20.33 -12.86 12.11
CA ARG A 329 21.19 -14.00 11.76
C ARG A 329 20.45 -15.01 10.88
N LEU A 330 19.20 -15.32 11.23
CA LEU A 330 18.33 -16.18 10.41
C LEU A 330 18.10 -15.59 9.01
N ALA A 331 17.85 -14.29 8.89
CA ALA A 331 17.69 -13.63 7.60
C ALA A 331 18.94 -13.76 6.73
N VAL A 332 20.13 -13.52 7.28
CA VAL A 332 21.38 -13.62 6.52
C VAL A 332 21.62 -15.05 6.06
N SER A 333 21.49 -16.04 6.96
CA SER A 333 21.73 -17.45 6.60
C SER A 333 20.70 -17.97 5.60
N THR A 334 19.42 -17.65 5.79
CA THR A 334 18.35 -18.08 4.88
C THR A 334 18.49 -17.40 3.52
N TYR A 335 18.83 -16.12 3.48
CA TYR A 335 19.03 -15.44 2.20
C TYR A 335 20.20 -16.06 1.43
N ALA A 336 21.30 -16.41 2.10
CA ALA A 336 22.42 -17.09 1.47
C ALA A 336 22.01 -18.40 0.78
N THR A 337 21.07 -19.17 1.34
CA THR A 337 20.60 -20.42 0.73
C THR A 337 19.60 -20.19 -0.42
N VAL A 338 18.67 -19.25 -0.28
CA VAL A 338 17.61 -19.05 -1.30
C VAL A 338 18.02 -18.10 -2.42
N ARG A 339 19.03 -17.25 -2.23
CA ARG A 339 19.34 -16.13 -3.15
C ARG A 339 19.48 -16.55 -4.61
N GLU A 340 20.21 -17.62 -4.89
CA GLU A 340 20.44 -18.10 -6.25
C GLU A 340 19.16 -18.64 -6.92
N THR A 341 18.19 -19.09 -6.13
CA THR A 341 16.90 -19.58 -6.63
C THR A 341 15.90 -18.46 -6.92
N LEU A 342 16.15 -17.26 -6.40
CA LEU A 342 15.26 -16.10 -6.55
C LEU A 342 15.49 -15.37 -7.87
N HIS A 343 14.43 -14.80 -8.44
CA HIS A 343 14.53 -13.93 -9.61
C HIS A 343 15.40 -12.69 -9.31
N PRO A 344 16.24 -12.19 -10.24
CA PRO A 344 17.15 -11.05 -9.99
C PRO A 344 16.48 -9.79 -9.45
N ALA A 345 15.23 -9.51 -9.87
CA ALA A 345 14.47 -8.37 -9.34
C ALA A 345 14.13 -8.52 -7.84
N VAL A 346 13.88 -9.76 -7.40
CA VAL A 346 13.60 -10.07 -5.99
C VAL A 346 14.88 -9.98 -5.17
N GLN A 347 15.98 -10.55 -5.69
CA GLN A 347 17.31 -10.41 -5.10
C GLN A 347 17.65 -8.92 -4.88
N SER A 348 17.54 -8.10 -5.92
CA SER A 348 17.84 -6.66 -5.84
C SER A 348 17.01 -5.92 -4.79
N ARG A 349 15.75 -6.33 -4.58
CA ARG A 349 14.91 -5.74 -3.53
C ARG A 349 15.38 -6.16 -2.14
N ILE A 350 15.69 -7.45 -1.93
CA ILE A 350 16.16 -7.98 -0.64
C ILE A 350 17.55 -7.44 -0.30
N ASP A 351 18.46 -7.38 -1.27
CA ASP A 351 19.78 -6.72 -1.13
C ASP A 351 19.61 -5.27 -0.65
N GLY A 352 18.60 -4.57 -1.16
CA GLY A 352 18.23 -3.23 -0.71
C GLY A 352 17.75 -3.16 0.75
N VAL A 353 17.08 -4.21 1.26
CA VAL A 353 16.67 -4.32 2.67
C VAL A 353 17.90 -4.43 3.56
N PHE A 354 18.82 -5.35 3.25
CA PHE A 354 20.05 -5.53 4.03
C PHE A 354 20.94 -4.29 3.98
N LYS A 355 21.13 -3.68 2.79
CA LYS A 355 21.88 -2.45 2.63
C LYS A 355 21.28 -1.30 3.43
N GLY A 356 19.96 -1.14 3.41
CA GLY A 356 19.25 -0.11 4.17
C GLY A 356 19.44 -0.25 5.69
N ALA A 357 19.63 -1.48 6.17
CA ALA A 357 19.90 -1.77 7.59
C ALA A 357 21.40 -1.80 7.95
N GLY A 358 22.30 -1.53 7.00
CA GLY A 358 23.75 -1.58 7.22
C GLY A 358 24.30 -2.99 7.47
N ILE A 359 23.60 -4.03 7.02
CA ILE A 359 24.01 -5.43 7.20
C ILE A 359 24.83 -5.86 5.98
N ALA A 360 26.06 -6.29 6.21
CA ALA A 360 26.90 -6.88 5.18
C ALA A 360 26.45 -8.32 4.90
N LEU A 361 26.17 -8.61 3.63
CA LEU A 361 26.00 -9.98 3.14
C LEU A 361 27.38 -10.52 2.78
N SER A 362 27.73 -11.72 3.24
CA SER A 362 28.91 -12.42 2.75
C SER A 362 28.74 -12.71 1.25
N ALA A 363 29.81 -12.49 0.49
CA ALA A 363 29.85 -12.68 -0.96
C ALA A 363 29.61 -14.14 -1.37
#